data_AF-A0A7J4NV39-F1
#
_entry.id   AF-A0A7J4NV39-F1
#
_cell.length_a   1.000
_cell.length_b   1.000
_cell.length_c   1.000
_cell.angle_alpha   90.00
_cell.angle_beta   90.00
_cell.angle_gamma   90.00
#
_symmetry.space_group_name_H-M   'P 1'
#
loop_
_entity.id
_entity.type
_entity.pdbx_description
1 polymer ?
#
loop_
_entity_poly.entity_id
_entity_poly.type
_entity_poly.pdbx_seq_one_letter_code
_entity_poly.pdbx_strand_id
1 'polypeptide(L)'
;MLIYLIPHLIVIPLKGGVSGISSIKTEKEKVTIIISNEDPASQNIKDMLKQIRDWDPIKIDCEKVIAAFEFKRFRLVEIEGLHIYQDGLDMQLEACGLYSDIIIFASRHRSKDGRQILTVHPTGNTKEAKFGGHPMELAVAAPQAMRSIYLNLKTLAKNEDFEVTLESTHHGPSDLSTPSIFVEIGSSGQEWVDPVAGRIVANAILMLDNENVPVAVGFGGNHYAPRQTRLIEETSVAFGHIFPTYKLDDLDETLVRQAFDRSCGDIAYLDRKSMNARQRNRLIEIIEGLGYDVLRESDIREMDGVPWQFCLELRKKMKDICPQGKTKITESIKSDLKTACKSCVCPKVKVATISPELLREVEKVDRTKLQDFLDTYSIAYLEHTNGSFSHTIIGIDDDCARLVAEELTNECINILKEHYDIRYEKDEGILFLITSKFSPALARELGITSGPLFGALARGETVTVDDRTVKPEMVYEIVEKPIHVKNIYTDK
;
A
#
# COMPACT_ATOMS: atom_id res chain seq x y z
N MET A 1 -41.66 3.59 -19.64
CA MET A 1 -41.79 2.11 -19.58
C MET A 1 -40.45 1.54 -20.04
N LEU A 2 -39.54 1.35 -19.09
CA LEU A 2 -38.16 0.88 -19.30
C LEU A 2 -38.15 -0.65 -19.44
N ILE A 3 -37.42 -1.19 -20.40
CA ILE A 3 -36.91 -2.56 -20.37
C ILE A 3 -35.40 -2.47 -20.64
N TYR A 4 -34.61 -2.71 -19.59
CA TYR A 4 -33.15 -2.79 -19.64
C TYR A 4 -32.74 -4.13 -20.28
N LEU A 5 -31.89 -4.06 -21.30
CA LEU A 5 -31.12 -5.20 -21.81
C LEU A 5 -29.86 -5.38 -20.95
N ILE A 6 -29.66 -6.58 -20.42
CA ILE A 6 -28.47 -7.03 -19.70
C ILE A 6 -27.46 -7.60 -20.72
N PRO A 7 -26.16 -7.25 -20.69
CA PRO A 7 -25.16 -7.92 -21.52
C PRO A 7 -24.72 -9.25 -20.89
N HIS A 8 -24.55 -10.25 -21.75
CA HIS A 8 -24.16 -11.62 -21.45
C HIS A 8 -22.81 -11.76 -20.75
N LEU A 9 -22.79 -12.54 -19.67
CA LEU A 9 -21.59 -13.13 -19.06
C LEU A 9 -21.20 -14.38 -19.86
N ILE A 10 -19.98 -14.41 -20.40
CA ILE A 10 -19.42 -15.60 -21.05
C ILE A 10 -18.93 -16.54 -19.93
N VAL A 11 -19.65 -17.64 -19.73
CA VAL A 11 -19.27 -18.74 -18.86
C VAL A 11 -18.53 -19.78 -19.70
N ILE A 12 -17.29 -20.10 -19.33
CA ILE A 12 -16.56 -21.25 -19.88
C ILE A 12 -17.12 -22.52 -19.22
N PRO A 13 -17.58 -23.54 -19.96
CA PRO A 13 -18.25 -24.68 -19.38
C PRO A 13 -17.24 -25.72 -18.86
N LEU A 14 -17.38 -26.12 -17.59
CA LEU A 14 -16.98 -27.44 -17.14
C LEU A 14 -18.13 -28.42 -17.44
N LYS A 15 -17.82 -29.47 -18.20
CA LYS A 15 -18.76 -30.53 -18.58
C LYS A 15 -19.19 -31.34 -17.36
N GLY A 16 -20.51 -31.58 -17.23
CA GLY A 16 -21.09 -32.63 -16.38
C GLY A 16 -22.36 -32.18 -15.68
N GLY A 17 -23.53 -32.39 -16.29
CA GLY A 17 -24.81 -31.97 -15.72
C GLY A 17 -25.40 -32.97 -14.74
N VAL A 18 -26.17 -32.46 -13.76
CA VAL A 18 -27.54 -32.90 -13.43
C VAL A 18 -28.30 -31.66 -12.95
N SER A 19 -29.54 -31.54 -13.41
CA SER A 19 -30.47 -30.43 -13.24
C SER A 19 -30.98 -30.26 -11.81
N GLY A 20 -30.99 -29.01 -11.34
CA GLY A 20 -31.63 -28.58 -10.11
C GLY A 20 -31.43 -27.07 -9.95
N ILE A 21 -32.24 -26.27 -10.64
CA ILE A 21 -32.24 -24.82 -10.45
C ILE A 21 -32.88 -24.55 -9.09
N SER A 22 -32.06 -24.58 -8.04
CA SER A 22 -32.35 -23.83 -6.82
C SER A 22 -31.88 -22.40 -7.06
N SER A 23 -32.76 -21.43 -6.80
CA SER A 23 -32.37 -20.03 -6.73
C SER A 23 -31.27 -19.90 -5.70
N ILE A 24 -30.03 -19.64 -6.14
CA ILE A 24 -28.93 -19.30 -5.24
C ILE A 24 -29.32 -17.95 -4.60
N LYS A 25 -29.95 -18.01 -3.44
CA LYS A 25 -29.91 -16.90 -2.49
C LYS A 25 -28.43 -16.72 -2.20
N THR A 26 -27.83 -15.64 -2.69
CA THR A 26 -26.55 -15.19 -2.15
C THR A 26 -26.82 -14.80 -0.71
N GLU A 27 -26.62 -15.74 0.22
CA GLU A 27 -26.68 -15.46 1.64
C GLU A 27 -25.65 -14.36 1.93
N LYS A 28 -26.10 -13.30 2.60
CA LYS A 28 -25.19 -12.25 3.06
C LYS A 28 -24.27 -12.87 4.11
N GLU A 29 -22.97 -12.61 3.99
CA GLU A 29 -21.92 -12.94 4.96
C GLU A 29 -22.45 -12.85 6.41
N LYS A 30 -22.39 -13.97 7.14
CA LYS A 30 -22.86 -14.12 8.51
C LYS A 30 -21.75 -13.75 9.49
N VAL A 31 -22.00 -12.70 10.27
CA VAL A 31 -21.03 -12.15 11.23
C VAL A 31 -21.47 -12.54 12.64
N THR A 32 -20.64 -13.29 13.35
CA THR A 32 -20.94 -13.73 14.72
C THR A 32 -20.12 -12.93 15.72
N ILE A 33 -20.80 -12.25 16.63
CA ILE A 33 -20.24 -11.46 17.73
C ILE A 33 -20.25 -12.35 18.98
N ILE A 34 -19.07 -12.66 19.51
CA ILE A 34 -18.93 -13.50 20.71
C ILE A 34 -18.84 -12.60 21.94
N ILE A 35 -19.67 -12.89 22.93
CA ILE A 35 -19.71 -12.26 24.25
C ILE A 35 -19.32 -13.30 25.31
N SER A 36 -18.41 -12.94 26.21
CA SER A 36 -18.07 -13.75 27.37
C SER A 36 -18.91 -13.28 28.55
N ASN A 37 -19.51 -14.21 29.28
CA ASN A 37 -20.22 -13.91 30.52
C ASN A 37 -19.29 -13.43 31.66
N GLU A 38 -17.99 -13.73 31.58
CA GLU A 38 -17.00 -13.36 32.60
C GLU A 38 -16.29 -12.03 32.33
N ASP A 39 -16.55 -11.42 31.18
CA ASP A 39 -15.88 -10.20 30.74
C ASP A 39 -16.82 -8.98 30.84
N PRO A 40 -16.51 -7.98 31.71
CA PRO A 40 -17.36 -6.82 31.90
C PRO A 40 -17.48 -5.92 30.67
N ALA A 41 -16.44 -5.82 29.83
CA ALA A 41 -16.51 -5.04 28.60
C ALA A 41 -17.41 -5.74 27.58
N SER A 42 -17.31 -7.07 27.47
CA SER A 42 -18.19 -7.86 26.62
C SER A 42 -19.66 -7.73 27.03
N GLN A 43 -19.95 -7.78 28.34
CA GLN A 43 -21.31 -7.58 28.85
C GLN A 43 -21.84 -6.17 28.56
N ASN A 44 -21.02 -5.13 28.75
CA ASN A 44 -21.37 -3.76 28.37
C ASN A 44 -21.69 -3.65 26.86
N ILE A 45 -20.84 -4.20 26.00
CA ILE A 45 -21.06 -4.21 24.54
C ILE A 45 -22.34 -4.96 24.19
N LYS A 46 -22.60 -6.12 24.82
CA LYS A 46 -23.84 -6.90 24.65
C LYS A 46 -25.08 -6.07 24.97
N ASP A 47 -25.07 -5.38 26.11
CA ASP A 47 -26.19 -4.56 26.55
C ASP A 47 -26.44 -3.41 25.57
N MET A 48 -25.38 -2.76 25.08
CA MET A 48 -25.49 -1.72 24.06
C MET A 48 -26.02 -2.26 22.73
N LEU A 49 -25.55 -3.42 22.27
CA LEU A 49 -26.06 -4.07 21.06
C LEU A 49 -27.57 -4.33 21.16
N LYS A 50 -28.04 -4.83 22.31
CA LYS A 50 -29.46 -5.10 22.58
C LYS A 50 -30.32 -3.84 22.75
N GLN A 51 -29.71 -2.71 23.11
CA GLN A 51 -30.41 -1.41 23.17
C GLN A 51 -30.52 -0.76 21.78
N ILE A 52 -29.52 -0.94 20.91
CA ILE A 52 -29.46 -0.27 19.60
C ILE A 52 -30.38 -0.95 18.57
N ARG A 53 -30.61 -2.27 18.68
CA ARG A 53 -31.40 -3.09 17.74
C ARG A 53 -32.24 -4.12 18.47
N ASP A 54 -33.32 -4.53 17.81
CA ASP A 54 -34.12 -5.68 18.24
C ASP A 54 -33.44 -6.97 17.75
N TRP A 55 -33.12 -7.87 18.67
CA TRP A 55 -32.47 -9.15 18.38
C TRP A 55 -33.42 -10.31 18.66
N ASP A 56 -33.61 -11.17 17.66
CA ASP A 56 -34.48 -12.33 17.77
C ASP A 56 -33.74 -13.49 18.44
N PRO A 57 -34.27 -14.11 19.51
CA PRO A 57 -33.62 -15.22 20.18
C PRO A 57 -33.58 -16.48 19.30
N ILE A 58 -32.43 -17.16 19.30
CA ILE A 58 -32.26 -18.47 18.67
C ILE A 58 -32.42 -19.54 19.74
N LYS A 59 -33.26 -20.54 19.48
CA LYS A 59 -33.30 -21.73 20.32
C LYS A 59 -32.07 -22.58 20.01
N ILE A 60 -31.23 -22.78 21.01
CA ILE A 60 -29.98 -23.53 20.89
C ILE A 60 -29.96 -24.69 21.88
N ASP A 61 -29.42 -25.81 21.42
CA ASP A 61 -29.07 -26.96 22.23
C ASP A 61 -27.57 -27.21 22.06
N CYS A 62 -26.76 -26.47 22.81
CA CYS A 62 -25.30 -26.42 22.69
C CYS A 62 -24.69 -26.09 24.05
N GLU A 63 -23.93 -27.02 24.62
CA GLU A 63 -23.45 -26.95 26.01
C GLU A 63 -22.62 -25.69 26.30
N LYS A 64 -21.83 -25.21 25.34
CA LYS A 64 -20.94 -24.06 25.49
C LYS A 64 -21.55 -22.70 25.14
N VAL A 65 -22.76 -22.70 24.59
CA VAL A 65 -23.47 -21.46 24.20
C VAL A 65 -24.58 -21.22 25.20
N ILE A 66 -24.43 -20.17 25.99
CA ILE A 66 -25.41 -19.75 27.00
C ILE A 66 -26.67 -19.23 26.31
N ALA A 67 -26.49 -18.38 25.30
CA ALA A 67 -27.58 -17.79 24.55
C ALA A 67 -27.09 -17.36 23.16
N ALA A 68 -28.01 -17.33 22.20
CA ALA A 68 -27.75 -16.65 20.94
C ALA A 68 -28.96 -15.90 20.42
N PHE A 69 -28.68 -14.88 19.62
CA PHE A 69 -29.66 -13.99 19.04
C PHE A 69 -29.26 -13.60 17.62
N GLU A 70 -30.22 -13.24 16.76
CA GLU A 70 -29.95 -12.74 15.42
C GLU A 70 -30.51 -11.34 15.19
N PHE A 71 -29.78 -10.58 14.39
CA PHE A 71 -30.26 -9.33 13.81
C PHE A 71 -29.69 -9.21 12.39
N LYS A 72 -30.55 -9.40 11.38
CA LYS A 72 -30.14 -9.42 9.96
C LYS A 72 -29.00 -10.43 9.73
N ARG A 73 -27.84 -9.97 9.24
CA ARG A 73 -26.65 -10.80 9.00
C ARG A 73 -25.79 -11.01 10.26
N PHE A 74 -26.10 -10.32 11.35
CA PHE A 74 -25.35 -10.41 12.59
C PHE A 74 -25.97 -11.48 13.49
N ARG A 75 -25.11 -12.20 14.20
CA ARG A 75 -25.47 -13.12 15.27
C ARG A 75 -24.72 -12.70 16.53
N LEU A 76 -25.41 -12.70 17.65
CA LEU A 76 -24.84 -12.47 18.97
C LEU A 76 -24.81 -13.80 19.69
N VAL A 77 -23.64 -14.27 20.14
CA VAL A 77 -23.48 -15.53 20.85
C VAL A 77 -22.80 -15.26 22.18
N GLU A 78 -23.45 -15.66 23.26
CA GLU A 78 -22.91 -15.59 24.60
C GLU A 78 -22.36 -16.96 25.02
N ILE A 79 -21.11 -16.97 25.49
CA ILE A 79 -20.38 -18.18 25.90
C ILE A 79 -19.98 -18.11 27.38
N GLU A 80 -19.70 -19.28 27.95
CA GLU A 80 -19.07 -19.41 29.27
C GLU A 80 -17.54 -19.31 29.15
N GLY A 81 -16.86 -18.76 30.17
CA GLY A 81 -15.41 -18.57 30.16
C GLY A 81 -14.93 -17.40 29.32
N LEU A 82 -13.64 -17.06 29.44
CA LEU A 82 -13.01 -16.00 28.67
C LEU A 82 -12.71 -16.45 27.23
N HIS A 83 -12.94 -15.56 26.26
CA HIS A 83 -12.76 -15.83 24.84
C HIS A 83 -11.35 -16.28 24.46
N ILE A 84 -10.34 -15.75 25.16
CA ILE A 84 -8.93 -16.01 24.86
C ILE A 84 -8.55 -17.50 24.97
N TYR A 85 -9.36 -18.31 25.66
CA TYR A 85 -9.13 -19.75 25.86
C TYR A 85 -10.05 -20.64 25.01
N GLN A 86 -10.75 -20.07 24.02
CA GLN A 86 -11.78 -20.76 23.25
C GLN A 86 -11.23 -21.28 21.91
N ASP A 87 -10.17 -22.07 21.96
CA ASP A 87 -9.64 -22.78 20.78
C ASP A 87 -10.71 -23.75 20.21
N GLY A 88 -10.80 -23.79 18.88
CA GLY A 88 -11.79 -24.57 18.12
C GLY A 88 -13.23 -24.09 18.28
N LEU A 89 -13.45 -22.84 18.72
CA LEU A 89 -14.81 -22.29 18.92
C LEU A 89 -15.62 -22.26 17.62
N ASP A 90 -15.00 -21.93 16.49
CA ASP A 90 -15.68 -21.89 15.20
C ASP A 90 -16.28 -23.24 14.80
N MET A 91 -15.51 -24.33 14.93
CA MET A 91 -15.99 -25.70 14.71
C MET A 91 -17.13 -26.06 15.67
N GLN A 92 -17.05 -25.63 16.93
CA GLN A 92 -18.08 -25.87 17.93
C GLN A 92 -19.38 -25.13 17.60
N LEU A 93 -19.28 -23.87 17.17
CA LEU A 93 -20.42 -23.08 16.72
C LEU A 93 -21.08 -23.73 15.50
N GLU A 94 -20.30 -24.13 14.51
CA GLU A 94 -20.80 -24.82 13.32
C GLU A 94 -21.53 -26.13 13.68
N ALA A 95 -20.96 -26.94 14.58
CA ALA A 95 -21.60 -28.17 15.08
C ALA A 95 -22.94 -27.89 15.79
N CYS A 96 -23.10 -26.70 16.38
CA CYS A 96 -24.34 -26.23 16.98
C CYS A 96 -25.29 -25.53 15.99
N GLY A 97 -25.03 -25.62 14.69
CA GLY A 97 -25.82 -25.00 13.62
C GLY A 97 -25.61 -23.50 13.48
N LEU A 98 -24.55 -22.96 14.10
CA LEU A 98 -24.21 -21.54 14.11
C LEU A 98 -23.00 -21.24 13.22
N TYR A 99 -23.08 -21.62 11.95
CA TYR A 99 -22.08 -21.25 10.95
C TYR A 99 -21.80 -19.73 10.92
N SER A 100 -20.53 -19.37 10.74
CA SER A 100 -20.04 -17.99 10.75
C SER A 100 -19.05 -17.80 9.60
N ASP A 101 -19.18 -16.69 8.87
CA ASP A 101 -18.18 -16.27 7.88
C ASP A 101 -17.09 -15.41 8.54
N ILE A 102 -17.46 -14.63 9.57
CA ILE A 102 -16.55 -13.81 10.37
C ILE A 102 -16.93 -13.94 11.85
N ILE A 103 -15.93 -14.04 12.72
CA ILE A 103 -16.08 -14.01 14.17
C ILE A 103 -15.46 -12.73 14.74
N ILE A 104 -16.24 -11.99 15.54
CA ILE A 104 -15.80 -10.80 16.26
C ILE A 104 -15.89 -11.09 17.74
N PHE A 105 -14.74 -11.08 18.41
CA PHE A 105 -14.67 -11.17 19.87
C PHE A 105 -14.78 -9.78 20.46
N ALA A 106 -15.92 -9.47 21.08
CA ALA A 106 -16.06 -8.24 21.86
C ALA A 106 -15.44 -8.48 23.24
N SER A 107 -14.36 -7.77 23.58
CA SER A 107 -13.48 -8.13 24.70
C SER A 107 -13.01 -6.90 25.48
N ARG A 108 -12.36 -7.13 26.62
CA ARG A 108 -11.62 -6.10 27.35
C ARG A 108 -10.15 -6.13 26.95
N HIS A 109 -9.57 -4.94 26.82
CA HIS A 109 -8.11 -4.78 26.84
C HIS A 109 -7.66 -4.42 28.25
N ARG A 110 -6.55 -5.01 28.72
CA ARG A 110 -5.95 -4.68 30.02
C ARG A 110 -4.52 -4.19 29.85
N SER A 111 -4.27 -2.95 30.26
CA SER A 111 -2.93 -2.35 30.26
C SER A 111 -2.65 -1.58 31.55
N LYS A 112 -1.35 -1.44 31.87
CA LYS A 112 -0.88 -0.59 32.98
C LYS A 112 -0.66 0.87 32.55
N ASP A 113 -0.78 1.18 31.26
CA ASP A 113 -0.59 2.54 30.74
C ASP A 113 -1.74 3.49 31.09
N GLY A 114 -2.89 2.95 31.52
CA GLY A 114 -4.05 3.73 31.98
C GLY A 114 -4.75 4.54 30.90
N ARG A 115 -4.42 4.30 29.62
CA ARG A 115 -5.05 5.03 28.50
C ARG A 115 -6.45 4.48 28.25
N GLN A 116 -7.38 5.39 27.97
CA GLN A 116 -8.71 5.05 27.49
C GLN A 116 -8.61 4.76 25.99
N ILE A 117 -8.64 3.49 25.62
CA ILE A 117 -8.38 3.07 24.24
C ILE A 117 -9.43 2.11 23.73
N LEU A 118 -9.70 2.17 22.44
CA LEU A 118 -10.50 1.19 21.71
C LEU A 118 -9.60 0.54 20.66
N THR A 119 -9.57 -0.78 20.63
CA THR A 119 -8.56 -1.50 19.84
C THR A 119 -9.15 -2.61 19.00
N VAL A 120 -8.40 -2.99 17.97
CA VAL A 120 -8.72 -4.11 17.10
C VAL A 120 -7.44 -4.87 16.75
N HIS A 121 -7.46 -6.20 16.81
CA HIS A 121 -6.34 -7.03 16.40
C HIS A 121 -6.73 -8.49 16.10
N PRO A 122 -5.92 -9.23 15.33
CA PRO A 122 -6.04 -10.69 15.24
C PRO A 122 -5.32 -11.38 16.41
N THR A 123 -5.63 -12.65 16.64
CA THR A 123 -5.00 -13.47 17.67
C THR A 123 -3.96 -14.44 17.11
N GLY A 124 -3.09 -14.91 17.98
CA GLY A 124 -2.00 -15.81 17.63
C GLY A 124 -0.78 -15.61 18.51
N ASN A 125 0.05 -16.64 18.57
CA ASN A 125 1.24 -16.66 19.40
C ASN A 125 2.49 -16.95 18.56
N THR A 126 3.57 -16.23 18.86
CA THR A 126 4.91 -16.56 18.34
C THR A 126 5.47 -17.76 19.09
N LYS A 127 6.20 -17.58 20.19
CA LYS A 127 6.89 -18.67 20.88
C LYS A 127 6.14 -19.25 22.08
N GLU A 128 5.45 -18.42 22.85
CA GLU A 128 4.77 -18.84 24.08
C GLU A 128 3.29 -18.44 24.01
N ALA A 129 2.41 -19.35 24.43
CA ALA A 129 0.97 -19.13 24.53
C ALA A 129 0.55 -18.98 26.01
N LYS A 130 0.96 -17.86 26.63
CA LYS A 130 0.67 -17.60 28.05
C LYS A 130 -0.80 -17.31 28.34
N PHE A 131 -1.52 -16.82 27.34
CA PHE A 131 -2.89 -16.33 27.46
C PHE A 131 -3.77 -16.99 26.38
N GLY A 132 -3.79 -18.33 26.38
CA GLY A 132 -4.57 -19.15 25.45
C GLY A 132 -3.93 -19.30 24.07
N GLY A 133 -4.50 -20.20 23.26
CA GLY A 133 -3.91 -20.65 22.00
C GLY A 133 -2.75 -21.62 22.19
N HIS A 134 -2.12 -21.96 21.08
CA HIS A 134 -0.94 -22.80 20.98
C HIS A 134 0.30 -21.97 20.61
N PRO A 135 1.50 -22.36 21.08
CA PRO A 135 2.76 -21.82 20.57
C PRO A 135 2.91 -22.00 19.06
N MET A 136 3.50 -21.00 18.40
CA MET A 136 3.79 -20.99 16.95
C MET A 136 2.55 -21.18 16.08
N GLU A 137 1.42 -20.63 16.52
CA GLU A 137 0.14 -20.74 15.81
C GLU A 137 -0.59 -19.40 15.76
N LEU A 138 -1.15 -19.12 14.58
CA LEU A 138 -1.91 -17.92 14.29
C LEU A 138 -3.32 -18.30 13.83
N ALA A 139 -4.33 -17.64 14.39
CA ALA A 139 -5.71 -17.75 13.94
C ALA A 139 -5.86 -17.13 12.54
N VAL A 140 -6.88 -17.53 11.77
CA VAL A 140 -7.22 -16.81 10.54
C VAL A 140 -7.69 -15.40 10.90
N ALA A 141 -6.97 -14.39 10.41
CA ALA A 141 -7.31 -12.99 10.61
C ALA A 141 -8.46 -12.57 9.67
N ALA A 142 -9.19 -11.51 10.04
CA ALA A 142 -10.16 -10.84 9.16
C ALA A 142 -9.72 -9.41 8.78
N PRO A 143 -8.71 -9.21 7.91
CA PRO A 143 -8.11 -7.90 7.62
C PRO A 143 -9.11 -6.82 7.19
N GLN A 144 -10.06 -7.17 6.31
CA GLN A 144 -11.04 -6.21 5.82
C GLN A 144 -12.00 -5.77 6.92
N ALA A 145 -12.41 -6.71 7.78
CA ALA A 145 -13.24 -6.41 8.93
C ALA A 145 -12.47 -5.61 9.98
N MET A 146 -11.19 -5.93 10.20
CA MET A 146 -10.30 -5.19 11.09
C MET A 146 -10.21 -3.72 10.67
N ARG A 147 -9.93 -3.49 9.38
CA ARG A 147 -9.85 -2.15 8.79
C ARG A 147 -11.17 -1.39 8.94
N SER A 148 -12.27 -2.04 8.56
CA SER A 148 -13.61 -1.44 8.60
C SER A 148 -14.01 -1.03 10.01
N ILE A 149 -13.87 -1.95 10.99
CA ILE A 149 -14.20 -1.67 12.39
C ILE A 149 -13.28 -0.59 12.96
N TYR A 150 -11.98 -0.65 12.66
CA TYR A 150 -11.05 0.40 13.10
C TYR A 150 -11.49 1.80 12.62
N LEU A 151 -11.83 1.96 11.34
CA LEU A 151 -12.30 3.24 10.80
C LEU A 151 -13.65 3.68 11.40
N ASN A 152 -14.55 2.73 11.65
CA ASN A 152 -15.81 3.00 12.32
C ASN A 152 -15.59 3.49 13.76
N LEU A 153 -14.73 2.81 14.54
CA LEU A 153 -14.33 3.23 15.88
C LEU A 153 -13.75 4.65 15.83
N LYS A 154 -12.81 4.91 14.92
CA LYS A 154 -12.17 6.23 14.76
C LYS A 154 -13.19 7.33 14.48
N THR A 155 -14.16 7.04 13.62
CA THR A 155 -15.22 8.00 13.26
C THR A 155 -16.13 8.28 14.45
N LEU A 156 -16.54 7.24 15.18
CA LEU A 156 -17.46 7.34 16.31
C LEU A 156 -16.82 7.93 17.57
N ALA A 157 -15.51 7.73 17.75
CA ALA A 157 -14.75 8.26 18.90
C ALA A 157 -14.25 9.70 18.70
N LYS A 158 -14.49 10.34 17.54
CA LYS A 158 -13.92 11.67 17.19
C LYS A 158 -14.18 12.77 18.23
N ASN A 159 -15.28 12.69 18.95
CA ASN A 159 -15.69 13.67 19.97
C ASN A 159 -15.70 13.09 21.40
N GLU A 160 -15.03 11.97 21.60
CA GLU A 160 -14.96 11.25 22.87
C GLU A 160 -13.49 11.14 23.31
N ASP A 161 -13.23 10.83 24.59
CA ASP A 161 -11.87 10.79 25.15
C ASP A 161 -11.09 9.50 24.84
N PHE A 162 -11.60 8.66 23.94
CA PHE A 162 -11.00 7.37 23.58
C PHE A 162 -10.04 7.49 22.40
N GLU A 163 -8.80 7.04 22.61
CA GLU A 163 -7.84 6.84 21.51
C GLU A 163 -8.17 5.52 20.78
N VAL A 164 -8.14 5.53 19.44
CA VAL A 164 -8.35 4.31 18.64
C VAL A 164 -7.03 3.87 18.04
N THR A 165 -6.65 2.61 18.22
CA THR A 165 -5.41 2.05 17.70
C THR A 165 -5.54 0.57 17.35
N LEU A 166 -4.76 0.09 16.40
CA LEU A 166 -4.55 -1.36 16.26
C LEU A 166 -3.73 -1.90 17.43
N GLU A 167 -3.79 -3.21 17.61
CA GLU A 167 -2.82 -3.95 18.39
C GLU A 167 -2.09 -5.00 17.54
N SER A 168 -0.93 -5.38 18.03
CA SER A 168 -0.14 -6.48 17.50
C SER A 168 -0.85 -7.82 17.68
N THR A 169 -0.53 -8.81 16.85
CA THR A 169 -0.98 -10.18 17.04
C THR A 169 -0.48 -10.74 18.36
N HIS A 170 -1.40 -11.15 19.23
CA HIS A 170 -1.06 -11.74 20.52
C HIS A 170 -2.23 -12.57 21.08
N HIS A 171 -1.89 -13.41 22.07
CA HIS A 171 -2.79 -14.28 22.85
C HIS A 171 -3.67 -15.21 22.00
N GLY A 172 -4.47 -16.03 22.68
CA GLY A 172 -5.41 -16.97 22.06
C GLY A 172 -6.80 -16.37 21.83
N PRO A 173 -7.70 -17.14 21.20
CA PRO A 173 -7.47 -18.46 20.63
C PRO A 173 -6.60 -18.36 19.37
N SER A 174 -5.84 -19.40 19.07
CA SER A 174 -5.07 -19.51 17.82
C SER A 174 -5.62 -20.59 16.89
N ASP A 175 -6.34 -21.57 17.44
CA ASP A 175 -7.01 -22.61 16.66
C ASP A 175 -8.40 -22.12 16.20
N LEU A 176 -8.39 -21.23 15.20
CA LEU A 176 -9.58 -20.78 14.50
C LEU A 176 -9.30 -20.74 13.00
N SER A 177 -10.17 -21.39 12.23
CA SER A 177 -10.15 -21.41 10.77
C SER A 177 -11.11 -20.39 10.15
N THR A 178 -12.14 -19.96 10.90
CA THR A 178 -13.00 -18.85 10.50
C THR A 178 -12.28 -17.51 10.74
N PRO A 179 -12.26 -16.60 9.76
CA PRO A 179 -11.68 -15.26 9.92
C PRO A 179 -12.18 -14.56 11.18
N SER A 180 -11.26 -14.10 12.01
CA SER A 180 -11.58 -13.56 13.32
C SER A 180 -10.71 -12.38 13.75
N ILE A 181 -11.29 -11.55 14.62
CA ILE A 181 -10.64 -10.41 15.26
C ILE A 181 -11.22 -10.16 16.65
N PHE A 182 -10.40 -9.54 17.50
CA PHE A 182 -10.84 -8.95 18.75
C PHE A 182 -11.13 -7.46 18.54
N VAL A 183 -12.19 -6.97 19.18
CA VAL A 183 -12.55 -5.55 19.25
C VAL A 183 -12.74 -5.22 20.72
N GLU A 184 -11.89 -4.34 21.25
CA GLU A 184 -11.73 -4.23 22.70
C GLU A 184 -11.96 -2.83 23.26
N ILE A 185 -12.35 -2.80 24.53
CA ILE A 185 -12.38 -1.59 25.36
C ILE A 185 -11.26 -1.69 26.39
N GLY A 186 -10.37 -0.69 26.39
CA GLY A 186 -9.24 -0.60 27.31
C GLY A 186 -9.22 0.71 28.11
N SER A 187 -8.50 0.75 29.22
CA SER A 187 -7.53 -0.26 29.66
C SER A 187 -7.81 -0.85 31.04
N SER A 188 -8.84 -0.36 31.73
CA SER A 188 -9.17 -0.71 33.11
C SER A 188 -10.66 -0.93 33.34
N GLY A 189 -11.01 -1.35 34.56
CA GLY A 189 -12.40 -1.59 34.94
C GLY A 189 -13.32 -0.37 34.82
N GLN A 190 -12.77 0.85 34.84
CA GLN A 190 -13.55 2.06 34.61
C GLN A 190 -14.03 2.14 33.15
N GLU A 191 -13.13 1.90 32.19
CA GLU A 191 -13.45 1.97 30.76
C GLU A 191 -14.33 0.78 30.34
N TRP A 192 -14.09 -0.42 30.87
CA TRP A 192 -14.85 -1.62 30.49
C TRP A 192 -16.35 -1.47 30.70
N VAL A 193 -16.77 -0.77 31.75
CA VAL A 193 -18.18 -0.55 32.07
C VAL A 193 -18.71 0.81 31.58
N ASP A 194 -17.90 1.58 30.85
CA ASP A 194 -18.32 2.87 30.31
C ASP A 194 -19.36 2.66 29.18
N PRO A 195 -20.61 3.12 29.33
CA PRO A 195 -21.64 2.96 28.31
C PRO A 195 -21.33 3.72 27.01
N VAL A 196 -20.47 4.75 27.05
CA VAL A 196 -19.97 5.44 25.86
C VAL A 196 -19.07 4.53 25.05
N ALA A 197 -18.09 3.89 25.69
CA ALA A 197 -17.21 2.93 25.03
C ALA A 197 -18.00 1.74 24.46
N GLY A 198 -18.92 1.17 25.25
CA GLY A 198 -19.79 0.06 24.83
C GLY A 198 -20.63 0.44 23.61
N ARG A 199 -21.21 1.65 23.58
CA ARG A 199 -22.01 2.15 22.47
C ARG A 199 -21.17 2.37 21.21
N ILE A 200 -19.96 2.91 21.34
CA ILE A 200 -19.05 3.12 20.22
C ILE A 200 -18.70 1.77 19.58
N VAL A 201 -18.25 0.80 20.38
CA VAL A 201 -17.87 -0.54 19.89
C VAL A 201 -19.07 -1.26 19.26
N ALA A 202 -20.22 -1.25 19.92
CA ALA A 202 -21.44 -1.87 19.40
C ALA A 202 -21.86 -1.30 18.03
N ASN A 203 -21.84 0.04 17.88
CA ASN A 203 -22.14 0.66 16.59
C ASN A 203 -21.06 0.37 15.55
N ALA A 204 -19.77 0.39 15.92
CA ALA A 204 -18.68 0.12 14.99
C ALA A 204 -18.77 -1.29 14.37
N ILE A 205 -19.13 -2.29 15.18
CA ILE A 205 -19.39 -3.65 14.73
C ILE A 205 -20.62 -3.71 13.80
N LEU A 206 -21.74 -3.07 14.17
CA LEU A 206 -22.95 -3.08 13.34
C LEU A 206 -22.81 -2.29 12.03
N MET A 207 -21.85 -1.36 11.96
CA MET A 207 -21.47 -0.60 10.77
C MET A 207 -20.41 -1.31 9.91
N LEU A 208 -19.99 -2.52 10.26
CA LEU A 208 -19.04 -3.31 9.49
C LEU A 208 -19.42 -3.28 8.01
N ASP A 209 -18.48 -2.93 7.15
CA ASP A 209 -18.61 -2.99 5.69
C ASP A 209 -17.24 -3.30 5.10
N ASN A 210 -17.10 -4.49 4.52
CA ASN A 210 -15.83 -4.99 4.02
C ASN A 210 -15.55 -4.39 2.65
N GLU A 211 -14.41 -3.73 2.52
CA GLU A 211 -13.88 -3.27 1.24
C GLU A 211 -12.74 -4.21 0.82
N ASN A 212 -12.67 -4.57 -0.47
CA ASN A 212 -11.59 -5.40 -0.96
C ASN A 212 -10.36 -4.54 -1.27
N VAL A 213 -9.54 -4.26 -0.25
CA VAL A 213 -8.27 -3.54 -0.38
C VAL A 213 -7.07 -4.48 -0.18
N PRO A 214 -5.86 -4.13 -0.67
CA PRO A 214 -4.66 -4.92 -0.45
C PRO A 214 -4.40 -5.20 1.04
N VAL A 215 -3.97 -6.42 1.36
CA VAL A 215 -3.67 -6.84 2.73
C VAL A 215 -2.17 -6.89 2.97
N ALA A 216 -1.70 -6.18 3.99
CA ALA A 216 -0.33 -6.23 4.46
C ALA A 216 -0.15 -7.12 5.69
N VAL A 217 0.94 -7.88 5.74
CA VAL A 217 1.47 -8.43 7.00
C VAL A 217 2.49 -7.44 7.57
N GLY A 218 2.27 -7.02 8.81
CA GLY A 218 3.05 -5.96 9.46
C GLY A 218 4.18 -6.49 10.33
N PHE A 219 5.36 -5.88 10.23
CA PHE A 219 6.54 -6.23 11.04
C PHE A 219 7.19 -4.97 11.64
N GLY A 220 7.45 -4.99 12.94
CA GLY A 220 8.01 -3.87 13.67
C GLY A 220 6.95 -2.93 14.26
N GLY A 221 7.40 -2.01 15.10
CA GLY A 221 6.59 -1.14 15.94
C GLY A 221 6.55 -1.63 17.39
N ASN A 222 5.82 -0.89 18.22
CA ASN A 222 5.45 -1.33 19.56
C ASN A 222 4.16 -2.17 19.50
N HIS A 223 3.64 -2.56 20.67
CA HIS A 223 2.41 -3.35 20.78
C HIS A 223 1.20 -2.73 20.07
N TYR A 224 1.11 -1.39 20.04
CA TYR A 224 -0.01 -0.65 19.45
C TYR A 224 0.20 -0.24 17.98
N ALA A 225 1.24 -0.76 17.33
CA ALA A 225 1.44 -0.68 15.87
C ALA A 225 1.17 0.70 15.21
N PRO A 226 1.72 1.82 15.72
CA PRO A 226 1.29 3.17 15.35
C PRO A 226 1.48 3.51 13.87
N ARG A 227 2.49 2.93 13.20
CA ARG A 227 2.69 3.16 11.76
C ARG A 227 1.68 2.42 10.91
N GLN A 228 1.33 1.19 11.30
CA GLN A 228 0.33 0.37 10.65
C GLN A 228 -1.05 1.02 10.83
N THR A 229 -1.38 1.45 12.06
CA THR A 229 -2.56 2.25 12.38
C THR A 229 -2.67 3.47 11.46
N ARG A 230 -1.59 4.26 11.35
CA ARG A 230 -1.55 5.43 10.46
C ARG A 230 -1.73 5.09 8.98
N LEU A 231 -1.16 3.98 8.51
CA LEU A 231 -1.33 3.54 7.12
C LEU A 231 -2.79 3.14 6.83
N ILE A 232 -3.49 2.48 7.75
CA ILE A 232 -4.93 2.21 7.60
C ILE A 232 -5.73 3.51 7.50
N GLU A 233 -5.40 4.53 8.29
CA GLU A 233 -6.10 5.82 8.30
C GLU A 233 -5.90 6.62 7.01
N GLU A 234 -4.68 6.58 6.46
CA GLU A 234 -4.27 7.49 5.39
C GLU A 234 -4.26 6.81 4.01
N THR A 235 -4.49 5.50 3.91
CA THR A 235 -4.44 4.77 2.64
C THR A 235 -5.47 3.62 2.55
N SER A 236 -5.64 3.11 1.33
CA SER A 236 -6.47 1.96 0.99
C SER A 236 -5.69 0.66 1.19
N VAL A 237 -5.25 0.39 2.42
CA VAL A 237 -4.59 -0.86 2.81
C VAL A 237 -5.26 -1.43 4.06
N ALA A 238 -5.33 -2.75 4.15
CA ALA A 238 -5.70 -3.48 5.35
C ALA A 238 -4.47 -4.18 5.94
N PHE A 239 -4.52 -4.53 7.22
CA PHE A 239 -3.49 -5.37 7.83
C PHE A 239 -4.10 -6.69 8.28
N GLY A 240 -3.36 -7.78 8.12
CA GLY A 240 -3.64 -9.03 8.80
C GLY A 240 -2.85 -9.10 10.10
N HIS A 241 -2.00 -10.12 10.23
CA HIS A 241 -1.10 -10.22 11.38
C HIS A 241 -0.07 -9.09 11.43
N ILE A 242 0.19 -8.60 12.65
CA ILE A 242 1.17 -7.56 12.95
C ILE A 242 2.10 -8.06 14.06
N PHE A 243 3.41 -8.04 13.84
CA PHE A 243 4.40 -8.49 14.80
C PHE A 243 5.24 -7.32 15.32
N PRO A 244 5.25 -7.05 16.65
CA PRO A 244 5.99 -5.94 17.21
C PRO A 244 7.49 -6.26 17.26
N THR A 245 8.34 -5.23 17.35
CA THR A 245 9.81 -5.38 17.29
C THR A 245 10.36 -6.47 18.23
N TYR A 246 9.82 -6.56 19.45
CA TYR A 246 10.30 -7.50 20.48
C TYR A 246 9.93 -8.97 20.21
N LYS A 247 9.08 -9.24 19.22
CA LYS A 247 8.70 -10.59 18.77
C LYS A 247 9.38 -11.01 17.47
N LEU A 248 10.08 -10.09 16.78
CA LEU A 248 10.60 -10.36 15.44
C LEU A 248 11.66 -11.45 15.42
N ASP A 249 12.41 -11.67 16.49
CA ASP A 249 13.42 -12.74 16.55
C ASP A 249 12.80 -14.14 16.75
N ASP A 250 11.53 -14.23 17.15
CA ASP A 250 10.80 -15.49 17.25
C ASP A 250 10.31 -16.01 15.87
N LEU A 251 10.23 -15.13 14.87
CA LEU A 251 9.60 -15.46 13.58
C LEU A 251 10.54 -16.28 12.71
N ASP A 252 10.18 -17.51 12.37
CA ASP A 252 10.85 -18.34 11.37
C ASP A 252 10.08 -18.35 10.03
N GLU A 253 10.58 -19.06 9.02
CA GLU A 253 9.92 -19.15 7.71
C GLU A 253 8.49 -19.71 7.83
N THR A 254 8.29 -20.72 8.69
CA THR A 254 6.98 -21.36 8.91
C THR A 254 5.97 -20.36 9.43
N LEU A 255 6.32 -19.59 10.45
CA LEU A 255 5.42 -18.63 11.07
C LEU A 255 5.18 -17.41 10.17
N VAL A 256 6.18 -16.97 9.40
CA VAL A 256 5.99 -15.92 8.39
C VAL A 256 5.05 -16.40 7.29
N ARG A 257 5.23 -17.63 6.77
CA ARG A 257 4.31 -18.24 5.80
C ARG A 257 2.89 -18.31 6.34
N GLN A 258 2.74 -18.82 7.57
CA GLN A 258 1.45 -18.87 8.26
C GLN A 258 0.82 -17.47 8.38
N ALA A 259 1.61 -16.43 8.71
CA ALA A 259 1.10 -15.09 8.82
C ALA A 259 0.52 -14.56 7.50
N PHE A 260 1.14 -14.87 6.37
CA PHE A 260 0.59 -14.53 5.06
C PHE A 260 -0.66 -15.35 4.73
N ASP A 261 -0.60 -16.67 4.89
CA ASP A 261 -1.72 -17.57 4.55
C ASP A 261 -2.96 -17.25 5.39
N ARG A 262 -2.79 -17.09 6.71
CA ARG A 262 -3.85 -16.76 7.68
C ARG A 262 -4.35 -15.32 7.59
N SER A 263 -3.62 -14.44 6.89
CA SER A 263 -4.08 -13.08 6.59
C SER A 263 -4.68 -12.94 5.19
N CYS A 264 -4.49 -13.93 4.30
CA CYS A 264 -4.57 -13.71 2.86
C CYS A 264 -3.73 -12.50 2.43
N GLY A 265 -2.50 -12.41 2.94
CA GLY A 265 -1.62 -11.25 2.75
C GLY A 265 -1.10 -11.12 1.32
N ASP A 266 -1.16 -9.91 0.77
CA ASP A 266 -0.61 -9.55 -0.54
C ASP A 266 0.85 -9.10 -0.45
N ILE A 267 1.19 -8.36 0.61
CA ILE A 267 2.49 -7.68 0.78
C ILE A 267 2.99 -7.74 2.22
N ALA A 268 4.30 -7.55 2.40
CA ALA A 268 4.87 -7.22 3.70
C ALA A 268 5.07 -5.71 3.87
N TYR A 269 4.81 -5.22 5.07
CA TYR A 269 5.23 -3.89 5.51
C TYR A 269 6.17 -4.00 6.71
N LEU A 270 7.35 -3.37 6.61
CA LEU A 270 8.33 -3.31 7.70
C LEU A 270 8.43 -1.87 8.23
N ASP A 271 8.16 -1.66 9.53
CA ASP A 271 8.58 -0.46 10.25
C ASP A 271 10.10 -0.49 10.45
N ARG A 272 10.82 -0.15 9.38
CA ARG A 272 12.28 -0.17 9.34
C ARG A 272 12.93 0.69 10.43
N LYS A 273 12.22 1.70 10.98
CA LYS A 273 12.75 2.58 12.02
C LYS A 273 12.74 1.92 13.40
N SER A 274 11.89 0.92 13.61
CA SER A 274 11.83 0.17 14.87
C SER A 274 12.71 -1.08 14.85
N MET A 275 13.37 -1.40 13.74
CA MET A 275 14.08 -2.66 13.51
C MET A 275 15.58 -2.45 13.40
N ASN A 276 16.36 -3.38 13.98
CA ASN A 276 17.80 -3.42 13.73
C ASN A 276 18.09 -4.05 12.34
N ALA A 277 19.33 -3.86 11.84
CA ALA A 277 19.71 -4.35 10.52
C ALA A 277 19.63 -5.88 10.38
N ARG A 278 19.95 -6.63 11.43
CA ARG A 278 19.88 -8.09 11.45
C ARG A 278 18.45 -8.57 11.28
N GLN A 279 17.53 -8.06 12.09
CA GLN A 279 16.09 -8.39 11.99
C GLN A 279 15.53 -8.04 10.62
N ARG A 280 15.85 -6.84 10.12
CA ARG A 280 15.39 -6.38 8.80
C ARG A 280 15.87 -7.26 7.66
N ASN A 281 17.17 -7.53 7.59
CA ASN A 281 17.72 -8.31 6.48
C ASN A 281 17.21 -9.76 6.51
N ARG A 282 17.14 -10.37 7.71
CA ARG A 282 16.62 -11.73 7.89
C ARG A 282 15.16 -11.85 7.47
N LEU A 283 14.31 -10.91 7.87
CA LEU A 283 12.89 -10.93 7.50
C LEU A 283 12.69 -10.67 6.00
N ILE A 284 13.42 -9.73 5.41
CA ILE A 284 13.38 -9.51 3.95
C ILE A 284 13.73 -10.79 3.20
N GLU A 285 14.79 -11.48 3.59
CA GLU A 285 15.20 -12.75 2.98
C GLU A 285 14.12 -13.82 3.07
N ILE A 286 13.51 -14.02 4.25
CA ILE A 286 12.40 -14.96 4.43
C ILE A 286 11.22 -14.58 3.55
N ILE A 287 10.78 -13.31 3.60
CA ILE A 287 9.57 -12.85 2.91
C ILE A 287 9.74 -12.94 1.38
N GLU A 288 10.87 -12.49 0.85
CA GLU A 288 11.16 -12.57 -0.58
C GLU A 288 11.36 -14.03 -1.02
N GLY A 289 11.95 -14.88 -0.18
CA GLY A 289 12.06 -16.33 -0.42
C GLY A 289 10.71 -17.04 -0.49
N LEU A 290 9.70 -16.51 0.21
CA LEU A 290 8.30 -16.95 0.13
C LEU A 290 7.56 -16.41 -1.11
N GLY A 291 8.16 -15.49 -1.85
CA GLY A 291 7.59 -14.89 -3.07
C GLY A 291 6.76 -13.63 -2.83
N TYR A 292 6.79 -13.07 -1.62
CA TYR A 292 6.07 -11.83 -1.29
C TYR A 292 6.96 -10.60 -1.45
N ASP A 293 6.36 -9.48 -1.89
CA ASP A 293 7.06 -8.20 -1.99
C ASP A 293 7.07 -7.46 -0.64
N VAL A 294 8.21 -6.83 -0.33
CA VAL A 294 8.36 -5.96 0.85
C VAL A 294 8.19 -4.50 0.45
N LEU A 295 7.13 -3.85 0.94
CA LEU A 295 6.82 -2.45 0.62
C LEU A 295 7.29 -1.48 1.70
N ARG A 296 7.74 -0.31 1.26
CA ARG A 296 7.97 0.85 2.13
C ARG A 296 6.67 1.63 2.31
N GLU A 297 6.65 2.44 3.37
CA GLU A 297 5.55 3.39 3.62
C GLU A 297 5.28 4.29 2.41
N SER A 298 6.33 4.75 1.72
CA SER A 298 6.21 5.54 0.49
C SER A 298 5.51 4.79 -0.63
N ASP A 299 5.79 3.49 -0.78
CA ASP A 299 5.27 2.69 -1.88
C ASP A 299 3.76 2.45 -1.68
N ILE A 300 3.34 2.18 -0.44
CA ILE A 300 1.92 2.01 -0.08
C ILE A 300 1.14 3.30 -0.34
N ARG A 301 1.69 4.46 0.03
CA ARG A 301 1.07 5.77 -0.23
C ARG A 301 1.00 6.11 -1.70
N GLU A 302 2.04 5.79 -2.46
CA GLU A 302 2.06 6.02 -3.91
C GLU A 302 0.95 5.24 -4.62
N MET A 303 0.63 4.06 -4.10
CA MET A 303 -0.39 3.15 -4.63
C MET A 303 -1.81 3.44 -4.12
N ASP A 304 -1.99 4.41 -3.23
CA ASP A 304 -3.31 4.73 -2.71
C ASP A 304 -4.25 5.25 -3.79
N GLY A 305 -5.51 4.80 -3.73
CA GLY A 305 -6.54 5.13 -4.73
C GLY A 305 -6.33 4.49 -6.11
N VAL A 306 -5.35 3.59 -6.26
CA VAL A 306 -5.07 2.86 -7.50
C VAL A 306 -5.59 1.42 -7.37
N PRO A 307 -6.26 0.86 -8.40
CA PRO A 307 -6.67 -0.54 -8.38
C PRO A 307 -5.50 -1.49 -8.14
N TRP A 308 -5.63 -2.40 -7.18
CA TRP A 308 -4.54 -3.31 -6.76
C TRP A 308 -3.93 -4.10 -7.92
N GLN A 309 -4.75 -4.61 -8.82
CA GLN A 309 -4.29 -5.37 -9.98
C GLN A 309 -3.38 -4.55 -10.90
N PHE A 310 -3.68 -3.25 -11.06
CA PHE A 310 -2.81 -2.35 -11.82
C PHE A 310 -1.48 -2.15 -11.09
N CYS A 311 -1.50 -1.98 -9.77
CA CYS A 311 -0.27 -1.90 -8.98
C CYS A 311 0.59 -3.16 -9.12
N LEU A 312 -0.01 -4.36 -9.09
CA LEU A 312 0.71 -5.63 -9.27
C LEU A 312 1.39 -5.71 -10.64
N GLU A 313 0.67 -5.39 -11.71
CA GLU A 313 1.22 -5.38 -13.07
C GLU A 313 2.34 -4.35 -13.21
N LEU A 314 2.13 -3.15 -12.67
CA LEU A 314 3.11 -2.06 -12.67
C LEU A 314 4.38 -2.50 -11.97
N ARG A 315 4.27 -3.04 -10.76
CA ARG A 315 5.42 -3.51 -9.96
C ARG A 315 6.16 -4.65 -10.65
N LYS A 316 5.44 -5.60 -11.26
CA LYS A 316 6.06 -6.69 -12.02
C LYS A 316 6.91 -6.13 -13.17
N LYS A 317 6.35 -5.24 -13.99
CA LYS A 317 7.11 -4.60 -15.09
C LYS A 317 8.29 -3.78 -14.57
N MET A 318 8.09 -3.09 -13.46
CA MET A 318 9.15 -2.30 -12.83
C MET A 318 10.31 -3.12 -12.32
N LYS A 319 10.04 -4.30 -11.75
CA LYS A 319 11.09 -5.21 -11.29
C LYS A 319 11.99 -5.65 -12.44
N ASP A 320 11.44 -5.77 -13.65
CA ASP A 320 12.21 -6.11 -14.86
C ASP A 320 13.03 -4.91 -15.38
N ILE A 321 12.51 -3.69 -15.27
CA ILE A 321 13.13 -2.48 -15.86
C ILE A 321 14.11 -1.80 -14.88
N CYS A 322 13.68 -1.59 -13.64
CA CYS A 322 14.46 -0.90 -12.61
C CYS A 322 14.17 -1.51 -11.22
N PRO A 323 14.82 -2.64 -10.87
CA PRO A 323 14.53 -3.39 -9.64
C PRO A 323 14.64 -2.58 -8.34
N GLN A 324 15.49 -1.54 -8.34
CA GLN A 324 15.73 -0.67 -7.18
C GLN A 324 15.11 0.73 -7.34
N GLY A 325 14.40 0.97 -8.45
CA GLY A 325 13.78 2.25 -8.74
C GLY A 325 12.57 2.52 -7.85
N LYS A 326 12.20 3.79 -7.75
CA LYS A 326 10.96 4.23 -7.12
C LYS A 326 9.92 4.50 -8.19
N THR A 327 8.72 3.98 -7.98
CA THR A 327 7.56 4.32 -8.81
C THR A 327 7.08 5.71 -8.47
N LYS A 328 6.63 6.43 -9.48
CA LYS A 328 5.78 7.61 -9.34
C LYS A 328 4.52 7.42 -10.17
N ILE A 329 3.37 7.56 -9.53
CA ILE A 329 2.04 7.44 -10.13
C ILE A 329 1.41 8.83 -10.04
N THR A 330 1.27 9.50 -11.18
CA THR A 330 0.73 10.86 -11.24
C THR A 330 -0.71 10.94 -10.72
N GLU A 331 -1.15 12.10 -10.24
CA GLU A 331 -2.55 12.24 -9.81
C GLU A 331 -3.53 12.13 -10.99
N SER A 332 -3.09 12.51 -12.20
CA SER A 332 -3.85 12.34 -13.44
C SER A 332 -4.19 10.87 -13.71
N ILE A 333 -3.20 9.96 -13.65
CA ILE A 333 -3.48 8.52 -13.88
C ILE A 333 -4.35 7.92 -12.76
N LYS A 334 -4.18 8.36 -11.50
CA LYS A 334 -5.06 7.93 -10.41
C LYS A 334 -6.52 8.34 -10.65
N SER A 335 -6.74 9.56 -11.14
CA SER A 335 -8.08 10.05 -11.49
C SER A 335 -8.69 9.24 -12.63
N ASP A 336 -7.92 9.01 -13.70
CA ASP A 336 -8.39 8.25 -14.86
C ASP A 336 -8.77 6.81 -14.47
N LEU A 337 -7.93 6.15 -13.65
CA LEU A 337 -8.19 4.80 -13.15
C LEU A 337 -9.43 4.71 -12.25
N LYS A 338 -9.80 5.76 -11.52
CA LYS A 338 -11.05 5.81 -10.74
C LYS A 338 -12.29 5.84 -11.61
N THR A 339 -12.20 6.47 -12.79
CA THR A 339 -13.31 6.56 -13.77
C THR A 339 -13.35 5.38 -14.74
N ALA A 340 -12.25 4.63 -14.86
CA ALA A 340 -12.14 3.46 -15.69
C ALA A 340 -13.11 2.33 -15.24
N CYS A 341 -13.52 1.51 -16.20
CA CYS A 341 -14.57 0.51 -16.01
C CYS A 341 -14.22 -0.51 -14.92
N LYS A 342 -14.93 -0.46 -13.77
CA LYS A 342 -14.79 -1.40 -12.65
C LYS A 342 -15.02 -2.87 -13.01
N SER A 343 -15.61 -3.16 -14.17
CA SER A 343 -15.95 -4.51 -14.63
C SER A 343 -15.10 -5.00 -15.80
N CYS A 344 -14.10 -4.24 -16.28
CA CYS A 344 -13.17 -4.74 -17.30
C CYS A 344 -11.88 -5.27 -16.65
N VAL A 345 -11.25 -6.24 -17.31
CA VAL A 345 -9.84 -6.56 -17.04
C VAL A 345 -9.06 -5.29 -17.37
N CYS A 346 -8.58 -4.65 -16.30
CA CYS A 346 -7.96 -3.34 -16.18
C CYS A 346 -6.92 -2.98 -17.27
N PRO A 347 -6.63 -1.67 -17.46
CA PRO A 347 -5.68 -1.18 -18.45
C PRO A 347 -4.35 -1.94 -18.37
N LYS A 348 -3.90 -2.45 -19.53
CA LYS A 348 -2.61 -3.14 -19.62
C LYS A 348 -1.52 -2.11 -19.39
N VAL A 349 -0.63 -2.36 -18.44
CA VAL A 349 0.55 -1.50 -18.24
C VAL A 349 1.39 -1.49 -19.52
N LYS A 350 1.43 -0.37 -20.23
CA LYS A 350 2.21 -0.20 -21.47
C LYS A 350 3.42 0.68 -21.24
N VAL A 351 4.47 0.42 -21.99
CA VAL A 351 5.78 1.02 -21.79
C VAL A 351 6.20 1.73 -23.06
N ALA A 352 6.58 2.99 -22.93
CA ALA A 352 7.29 3.73 -23.97
C ALA A 352 8.65 4.16 -23.44
N THR A 353 9.60 4.39 -24.34
CA THR A 353 10.93 4.88 -23.96
C THR A 353 11.25 6.21 -24.63
N ILE A 354 12.00 7.03 -23.91
CA ILE A 354 12.61 8.27 -24.39
C ILE A 354 14.13 8.07 -24.49
N SER A 355 14.82 8.93 -25.24
CA SER A 355 16.29 8.96 -25.25
C SER A 355 16.87 9.19 -23.84
N PRO A 356 17.66 8.26 -23.30
CA PRO A 356 18.32 8.44 -22.00
C PRO A 356 19.34 9.57 -22.01
N GLU A 357 19.92 9.89 -23.16
CA GLU A 357 20.85 11.00 -23.31
C GLU A 357 20.14 12.34 -23.25
N LEU A 358 19.02 12.46 -23.97
CA LEU A 358 18.19 13.66 -23.96
C LEU A 358 17.71 13.98 -22.54
N LEU A 359 17.13 12.98 -21.87
CA LEU A 359 16.61 13.13 -20.51
C LEU A 359 17.71 13.57 -19.53
N ARG A 360 18.90 12.95 -19.61
CA ARG A 360 20.04 13.31 -18.75
C ARG A 360 20.56 14.73 -18.99
N GLU A 361 20.51 15.24 -20.22
CA GLU A 361 20.94 16.63 -20.47
C GLU A 361 19.90 17.64 -19.95
N VAL A 362 18.61 17.35 -20.10
CA VAL A 362 17.53 18.17 -19.55
C VAL A 362 17.60 18.22 -18.03
N GLU A 363 17.77 17.07 -17.37
CA GLU A 363 17.90 16.99 -15.91
C GLU A 363 19.04 17.84 -15.34
N LYS A 364 20.11 18.09 -16.12
CA LYS A 364 21.24 18.92 -15.69
C LYS A 364 20.92 20.41 -15.70
N VAL A 365 20.05 20.85 -16.61
CA VAL A 365 19.78 22.28 -16.82
C VAL A 365 18.49 22.73 -16.15
N ASP A 366 17.43 21.92 -16.21
CA ASP A 366 16.14 22.23 -15.58
C ASP A 366 15.35 20.96 -15.24
N ARG A 367 15.71 20.36 -14.09
CA ARG A 367 14.99 19.21 -13.52
C ARG A 367 13.56 19.57 -13.11
N THR A 368 13.34 20.79 -12.63
CA THR A 368 12.04 21.20 -12.07
C THR A 368 10.99 21.24 -13.17
N LYS A 369 11.30 21.86 -14.31
CA LYS A 369 10.38 21.94 -15.45
C LYS A 369 10.08 20.56 -16.05
N LEU A 370 11.07 19.66 -16.05
CA LEU A 370 10.86 18.27 -16.45
C LEU A 370 9.89 17.53 -15.51
N GLN A 371 10.06 17.70 -14.20
CA GLN A 371 9.17 17.13 -13.19
C GLN A 371 7.74 17.69 -13.33
N ASP A 372 7.61 19.01 -13.45
CA ASP A 372 6.32 19.69 -13.63
C ASP A 372 5.60 19.18 -14.89
N PHE A 373 6.33 18.95 -15.98
CA PHE A 373 5.77 18.35 -17.18
C PHE A 373 5.23 16.95 -16.89
N LEU A 374 6.04 16.05 -16.31
CA LEU A 374 5.63 14.66 -16.02
C LEU A 374 4.37 14.60 -15.14
N ASP A 375 4.27 15.48 -14.14
CA ASP A 375 3.15 15.52 -13.20
C ASP A 375 1.80 15.91 -13.85
N THR A 376 1.82 16.52 -15.04
CA THR A 376 0.58 16.88 -15.76
C THR A 376 -0.04 15.73 -16.54
N TYR A 377 0.73 14.72 -16.92
CA TYR A 377 0.25 13.63 -17.79
C TYR A 377 -0.27 12.43 -17.02
N SER A 378 -1.18 11.70 -17.64
CA SER A 378 -1.75 10.46 -17.10
C SER A 378 -0.81 9.27 -17.26
N ILE A 379 0.32 9.31 -16.55
CA ILE A 379 1.37 8.28 -16.61
C ILE A 379 1.84 7.84 -15.22
N ALA A 380 2.53 6.71 -15.19
CA ALA A 380 3.51 6.39 -14.17
C ALA A 380 4.92 6.51 -14.74
N TYR A 381 5.89 6.90 -13.92
CA TYR A 381 7.29 6.98 -14.31
C TYR A 381 8.18 6.48 -13.16
N LEU A 382 9.47 6.38 -13.46
CA LEU A 382 10.45 5.78 -12.55
C LEU A 382 11.55 6.76 -12.21
N GLU A 383 11.96 6.73 -10.96
CA GLU A 383 13.19 7.38 -10.50
C GLU A 383 14.19 6.33 -10.05
N HIS A 384 15.43 6.45 -10.51
CA HIS A 384 16.54 5.68 -10.01
C HIS A 384 16.86 6.07 -8.55
N THR A 385 17.61 5.24 -7.84
CA THR A 385 17.96 5.48 -6.42
C THR A 385 18.77 6.75 -6.19
N ASN A 386 19.51 7.21 -7.21
CA ASN A 386 20.25 8.48 -7.23
C ASN A 386 19.35 9.71 -7.52
N GLY A 387 18.05 9.49 -7.74
CA GLY A 387 17.06 10.51 -8.08
C GLY A 387 16.90 10.78 -9.57
N SER A 388 17.75 10.28 -10.47
CA SER A 388 17.59 10.55 -11.90
C SER A 388 16.36 9.86 -12.48
N PHE A 389 15.70 10.44 -13.47
CA PHE A 389 14.55 9.82 -14.10
C PHE A 389 14.99 8.62 -14.94
N SER A 390 14.14 7.59 -14.97
CA SER A 390 14.29 6.53 -15.94
C SER A 390 13.81 7.01 -17.30
N HIS A 391 14.45 6.51 -18.35
CA HIS A 391 14.05 6.72 -19.73
C HIS A 391 12.79 5.93 -20.14
N THR A 392 12.06 5.38 -19.17
CA THR A 392 10.88 4.54 -19.35
C THR A 392 9.65 5.26 -18.78
N ILE A 393 8.63 5.41 -19.62
CA ILE A 393 7.33 5.96 -19.26
C ILE A 393 6.30 4.83 -19.31
N ILE A 394 5.36 4.86 -18.38
CA ILE A 394 4.34 3.84 -18.24
C ILE A 394 2.95 4.48 -18.41
N GLY A 395 2.20 4.03 -19.41
CA GLY A 395 0.84 4.48 -19.70
C GLY A 395 -0.20 3.39 -19.43
N ILE A 396 -1.47 3.79 -19.39
CA ILE A 396 -2.64 2.90 -19.27
C ILE A 396 -2.95 2.13 -20.55
N ASP A 397 -2.50 2.61 -21.70
CA ASP A 397 -2.56 1.95 -23.00
C ASP A 397 -1.41 2.41 -23.90
N ASP A 398 -1.33 1.81 -25.09
CA ASP A 398 -0.23 2.04 -26.04
C ASP A 398 -0.23 3.47 -26.58
N ASP A 399 -1.41 4.03 -26.85
CA ASP A 399 -1.53 5.38 -27.39
C ASP A 399 -1.15 6.43 -26.34
N CYS A 400 -1.61 6.27 -25.11
CA CYS A 400 -1.24 7.10 -23.97
C CYS A 400 0.28 7.08 -23.74
N ALA A 401 0.89 5.90 -23.62
CA ALA A 401 2.32 5.79 -23.40
C ALA A 401 3.14 6.41 -24.54
N ARG A 402 2.72 6.18 -25.80
CA ARG A 402 3.39 6.71 -26.99
C ARG A 402 3.28 8.23 -27.08
N LEU A 403 2.06 8.77 -26.94
CA LEU A 403 1.81 10.22 -27.04
C LEU A 403 2.62 10.97 -25.99
N VAL A 404 2.63 10.49 -24.74
CA VAL A 404 3.38 11.15 -23.67
C VAL A 404 4.89 11.07 -23.91
N ALA A 405 5.41 9.98 -24.48
CA ALA A 405 6.82 9.92 -24.88
C ALA A 405 7.18 10.88 -26.02
N GLU A 406 6.27 11.09 -26.98
CA GLU A 406 6.46 12.07 -28.07
C GLU A 406 6.43 13.51 -27.52
N GLU A 407 5.47 13.82 -26.65
CA GLU A 407 5.34 15.15 -26.02
C GLU A 407 6.50 15.43 -25.06
N LEU A 408 6.93 14.44 -24.26
CA LEU A 408 8.10 14.56 -23.40
C LEU A 408 9.36 14.84 -24.20
N THR A 409 9.57 14.15 -25.32
CA THR A 409 10.71 14.39 -26.21
C THR A 409 10.70 15.83 -26.75
N ASN A 410 9.54 16.34 -27.17
CA ASN A 410 9.40 17.71 -27.64
C ASN A 410 9.68 18.72 -26.53
N GLU A 411 9.16 18.49 -25.32
CA GLU A 411 9.40 19.38 -24.19
C GLU A 411 10.86 19.38 -23.76
N CYS A 412 11.51 18.21 -23.73
CA CYS A 412 12.94 18.10 -23.49
C CYS A 412 13.76 18.95 -24.48
N ILE A 413 13.40 18.95 -25.77
CA ILE A 413 14.05 19.80 -26.77
C ILE A 413 13.78 21.29 -26.48
N ASN A 414 12.56 21.66 -26.07
CA ASN A 414 12.21 23.03 -25.73
C ASN A 414 12.98 23.54 -24.51
N ILE A 415 13.10 22.73 -23.46
CA ILE A 415 13.92 23.06 -22.30
C ILE A 415 15.38 23.27 -22.73
N LEU A 416 15.95 22.38 -23.53
CA LEU A 416 17.33 22.54 -23.99
C LEU A 416 17.55 23.80 -24.84
N LYS A 417 16.57 24.23 -25.65
CA LYS A 417 16.64 25.50 -26.40
C LYS A 417 16.76 26.74 -25.52
N GLU A 418 16.26 26.67 -24.28
CA GLU A 418 16.36 27.79 -23.33
C GLU A 418 17.77 27.93 -22.74
N HIS A 419 18.58 26.88 -22.81
CA HIS A 419 19.91 26.81 -22.19
C HIS A 419 21.07 26.63 -23.18
N TYR A 420 20.80 26.16 -24.40
CA TYR A 420 21.79 25.87 -25.43
C TYR A 420 21.35 26.43 -26.78
N ASP A 421 22.32 26.83 -27.59
CA ASP A 421 22.13 26.86 -29.04
C ASP A 421 22.00 25.42 -29.53
N ILE A 422 20.98 25.14 -30.35
CA ILE A 422 20.72 23.78 -30.83
C ILE A 422 20.51 23.72 -32.34
N ARG A 423 20.86 22.58 -32.91
CA ARG A 423 20.56 22.23 -34.30
C ARG A 423 19.93 20.84 -34.32
N TYR A 424 18.70 20.73 -34.82
CA TYR A 424 17.98 19.45 -34.87
C TYR A 424 17.84 18.93 -36.30
N GLU A 425 18.52 17.83 -36.59
CA GLU A 425 18.45 17.12 -37.87
C GLU A 425 17.35 16.06 -37.78
N LYS A 426 16.12 16.46 -38.13
CA LYS A 426 14.90 15.64 -37.96
C LYS A 426 14.96 14.31 -38.70
N ASP A 427 15.48 14.29 -39.93
CA ASP A 427 15.54 13.10 -40.78
C ASP A 427 16.46 12.02 -40.19
N GLU A 428 17.54 12.44 -39.52
CA GLU A 428 18.48 11.54 -38.84
C GLU A 428 18.05 11.24 -37.39
N GLY A 429 17.23 12.11 -36.80
CA GLY A 429 16.81 12.05 -35.40
C GLY A 429 17.94 12.42 -34.45
N ILE A 430 18.80 13.37 -34.84
CA ILE A 430 19.97 13.81 -34.06
C ILE A 430 19.82 15.28 -33.67
N LEU A 431 19.85 15.56 -32.38
CA LEU A 431 19.91 16.90 -31.80
C LEU A 431 21.36 17.24 -31.43
N PHE A 432 21.91 18.30 -32.02
CA PHE A 432 23.23 18.82 -31.66
C PHE A 432 23.08 19.95 -30.65
N LEU A 433 23.69 19.79 -29.48
CA LEU A 433 23.89 20.89 -28.53
C LEU A 433 25.19 21.61 -28.89
N ILE A 434 25.09 22.90 -29.16
CA ILE A 434 26.19 23.75 -29.58
C ILE A 434 26.63 24.56 -28.38
N THR A 435 27.90 24.38 -27.99
CA THR A 435 28.49 25.11 -26.85
C THR A 435 29.83 25.71 -27.26
N SER A 436 30.18 26.89 -26.73
CA SER A 436 31.51 27.46 -26.89
C SER A 436 32.39 27.04 -25.71
N LYS A 437 33.51 26.37 -25.96
CA LYS A 437 34.46 25.96 -24.92
C LYS A 437 35.79 26.66 -25.10
N PHE A 438 36.29 27.28 -24.04
CA PHE A 438 37.63 27.86 -24.03
C PHE A 438 38.69 26.80 -24.35
N SER A 439 39.59 27.10 -25.28
CA SER A 439 40.69 26.25 -25.73
C SER A 439 42.03 26.77 -25.20
N PRO A 440 42.61 26.12 -24.17
CA PRO A 440 43.94 26.45 -23.69
C PRO A 440 45.04 26.29 -24.76
N ALA A 441 44.79 25.52 -25.83
CA ALA A 441 45.72 25.38 -26.93
C ALA A 441 45.76 26.66 -27.78
N LEU A 442 44.59 27.14 -28.24
CA LEU A 442 44.47 28.40 -28.99
C LEU A 442 44.99 29.60 -28.19
N ALA A 443 44.69 29.66 -26.89
CA ALA A 443 45.24 30.70 -26.02
C ALA A 443 46.78 30.70 -25.98
N ARG A 444 47.39 29.51 -25.91
CA ARG A 444 48.86 29.36 -25.92
C ARG A 444 49.49 29.76 -27.24
N GLU A 445 48.83 29.49 -28.37
CA GLU A 445 49.28 29.92 -29.70
C GLU A 445 49.31 31.44 -29.84
N LEU A 446 48.42 32.14 -29.13
CA LEU A 446 48.40 33.60 -29.04
C LEU A 446 49.33 34.17 -27.94
N GLY A 447 50.18 33.33 -27.34
CA GLY A 447 51.16 33.73 -26.32
C GLY A 447 50.62 33.79 -24.89
N ILE A 448 49.40 33.32 -24.65
CA ILE A 448 48.70 33.42 -23.36
C ILE A 448 48.63 32.04 -22.71
N THR A 449 49.52 31.78 -21.75
CA THR A 449 49.73 30.42 -21.19
C THR A 449 49.08 30.21 -19.83
N SER A 450 49.13 31.21 -18.93
CA SER A 450 48.54 31.17 -17.58
C SER A 450 48.52 32.57 -16.96
N GLY A 451 47.75 32.77 -15.88
CA GLY A 451 47.67 34.04 -15.15
C GLY A 451 46.39 34.84 -15.39
N PRO A 452 46.32 36.11 -14.95
CA PRO A 452 45.09 36.90 -14.93
C PRO A 452 44.44 37.09 -16.31
N LEU A 453 45.26 37.30 -17.35
CA LEU A 453 44.81 37.46 -18.74
C LEU A 453 44.21 36.16 -19.30
N PHE A 454 44.80 35.01 -18.97
CA PHE A 454 44.26 33.70 -19.33
C PHE A 454 42.92 33.44 -18.62
N GLY A 455 42.85 33.79 -17.33
CA GLY A 455 41.61 33.69 -16.55
C GLY A 455 40.50 34.61 -17.07
N ALA A 456 40.85 35.82 -17.50
CA ALA A 456 39.93 36.77 -18.13
C ALA A 456 39.39 36.23 -19.45
N LEU A 457 40.27 35.74 -20.34
CA LEU A 457 39.84 35.07 -21.57
C LEU A 457 38.95 33.87 -21.29
N ALA A 458 39.30 33.01 -20.33
CA ALA A 458 38.49 31.85 -19.96
C ALA A 458 37.12 32.19 -19.35
N ARG A 459 36.90 33.44 -18.93
CA ARG A 459 35.59 33.97 -18.51
C ARG A 459 34.82 34.67 -19.64
N GLY A 460 35.35 34.67 -20.86
CA GLY A 460 34.75 35.36 -21.99
C GLY A 460 35.04 36.87 -22.01
N GLU A 461 36.07 37.33 -21.32
CA GLU A 461 36.49 38.73 -21.34
C GLU A 461 37.51 38.96 -22.47
N THR A 462 37.45 40.12 -23.11
CA THR A 462 38.49 40.55 -24.08
C THR A 462 39.72 41.02 -23.32
N VAL A 463 40.92 40.66 -23.78
CA VAL A 463 42.18 41.06 -23.15
C VAL A 463 43.14 41.69 -24.17
N THR A 464 44.11 42.47 -23.68
CA THR A 464 45.17 43.07 -24.50
C THR A 464 46.51 42.47 -24.12
N VAL A 465 47.26 41.97 -25.11
CA VAL A 465 48.59 41.39 -24.96
C VAL A 465 49.49 41.98 -26.03
N ASP A 466 50.59 42.62 -25.64
CA ASP A 466 51.57 43.25 -26.55
C ASP A 466 50.92 44.13 -27.64
N ASP A 467 50.05 45.06 -27.22
CA ASP A 467 49.26 45.97 -28.07
C ASP A 467 48.27 45.27 -29.04
N ARG A 468 48.06 43.95 -28.91
CA ARG A 468 47.06 43.18 -29.66
C ARG A 468 45.85 42.89 -28.80
N THR A 469 44.67 43.15 -29.35
CA THR A 469 43.40 42.79 -28.70
C THR A 469 43.06 41.34 -29.03
N VAL A 470 42.98 40.49 -28.01
CA VAL A 470 42.55 39.09 -28.12
C VAL A 470 41.13 38.99 -27.59
N LYS A 471 40.21 38.64 -28.49
CA LYS A 471 38.80 38.44 -28.16
C LYS A 471 38.53 36.98 -27.80
N PRO A 472 37.50 36.68 -27.00
CA PRO A 472 37.11 35.31 -26.66
C PRO A 472 36.89 34.43 -27.90
N GLU A 473 36.25 34.94 -28.94
CA GLU A 473 36.03 34.24 -30.21
C GLU A 473 37.30 33.71 -30.91
N MET A 474 38.49 34.21 -30.54
CA MET A 474 39.78 33.73 -31.06
C MET A 474 40.35 32.53 -30.30
N VAL A 475 39.82 32.23 -29.12
CA VAL A 475 40.34 31.18 -28.20
C VAL A 475 39.25 30.27 -27.66
N TYR A 476 38.02 30.36 -28.18
CA TYR A 476 36.93 29.45 -27.90
C TYR A 476 36.66 28.60 -29.14
N GLU A 477 36.48 27.31 -28.93
CA GLU A 477 36.08 26.36 -29.96
C GLU A 477 34.60 26.06 -29.83
N ILE A 478 33.90 25.99 -30.95
CA ILE A 478 32.53 25.50 -31.00
C ILE A 478 32.59 23.97 -30.85
N VAL A 479 31.92 23.46 -29.82
CA VAL A 479 31.77 22.04 -29.56
C VAL A 479 30.32 21.67 -29.84
N GLU A 480 30.12 20.78 -30.81
CA GLU A 480 28.83 20.17 -31.09
C GLU A 480 28.73 18.80 -30.43
N LYS A 481 27.74 18.62 -29.57
CA LYS A 481 27.46 17.35 -28.91
C LYS A 481 26.19 16.72 -29.51
N PRO A 482 26.28 15.60 -30.23
CA PRO A 482 25.10 14.92 -30.78
C PRO A 482 24.35 14.16 -29.68
N ILE A 483 23.02 14.16 -29.77
CA ILE A 483 22.08 13.40 -28.95
C ILE A 483 21.10 12.70 -29.88
N HIS A 484 21.00 11.37 -29.79
CA HIS A 484 20.01 10.63 -30.54
C HIS A 484 18.63 10.73 -29.87
N VAL A 485 17.62 11.14 -30.63
CA VAL A 485 16.28 11.50 -30.10
C VAL A 485 15.23 10.41 -30.38
N LYS A 486 15.55 9.37 -31.16
CA LYS A 486 14.57 8.35 -31.54
C LYS A 486 13.97 7.64 -30.32
N ASN A 487 12.65 7.76 -30.16
CA ASN A 487 11.87 6.96 -29.22
C ASN A 487 11.85 5.50 -29.71
N ILE A 488 12.06 4.54 -28.81
CA ILE A 488 11.92 3.10 -29.10
C ILE A 488 10.63 2.62 -28.46
N TYR A 489 9.68 2.18 -29.28
CA TYR A 489 8.45 1.55 -28.82
C TYR A 489 8.66 0.03 -28.76
N THR A 490 8.56 -0.54 -27.56
CA THR A 490 8.74 -1.99 -27.37
C THR A 490 7.38 -2.66 -27.17
N ASP A 491 6.92 -3.39 -28.18
CA ASP A 491 5.69 -4.22 -28.15
C ASP A 491 5.85 -5.57 -27.42
N LYS A 492 6.90 -5.76 -26.60
CA LYS A 492 7.19 -7.06 -25.97
C LYS A 492 6.66 -7.18 -24.55
#